data_AF-A0A5C5G2N3-F1
#
_entry.id   AF-A0A5C5G2N3-F1
#
_cell.length_a   1.000
_cell.length_b   1.000
_cell.length_c   1.000
_cell.angle_alpha   90.00
_cell.angle_beta   90.00
_cell.angle_gamma   90.00
#
_symmetry.space_group_name_H-M   'P 1'
#
loop_
_entity.id
_entity.type
_entity.pdbx_description
1 polymer ?
#
loop_
_entity_poly.entity_id
_entity_poly.type
_entity_poly.pdbx_seq_one_letter_code
_entity_poly.pdbx_strand_id
1 'polypeptide(L)'
;MSSTTQLSLEPLQPFAGDGHDQDLFARPARLHEVRLDDGREVFTRDDPKKSLSERLMRVWAERGDYSELSEERILHPPKDQEHTREDEDARPAVEDIRALQETMIHNLALARGELTTALDLLSVLSAPRDPPDVDVASLPLPQQTLSALPTVPPPPPPALDPQQNPLAPLPLASSLDALSRSARAFFGASEALVPLSDEELAVLAASSSSASAAPRAPPRQRARPRAPDPWPTILRLHHASPRPLVPLGAAPGASLAAGKGESRTARSVGVFFGAQEARAGARAGAVARVGELLEEGAAERSGRRLVVEVEGAAAVGERERVVWGQEDEVGLDGGEDAAEEMDKVERVLRARGNAVFAEELFAQLTTESRTDGALRAELQLGSRTEGDTVSLSGSGWTLRISMATTPERSTAAHPTASLVSSLLRLLFLQSYAARRDSPAATPRPLLATVAAFLGHAQRERALKGLLERLRARAAEAEGVEAVAEVDGEAEGRDGDGAGRRHAADVLQVLDGAAVLGGRATLRVGNSTVFTVLHSFPLPPVSRPSPGGSTATPALLHLPQQQQPTLTLRVPGRAAPLSLPSLRHLETFLGEQVERACRVDKAQRDAGDEA
;
A
#
# COMPACT_ATOMS: atom_id res chain seq x y z
N MET A 1 -8.27 59.50 15.11
CA MET A 1 -7.13 59.04 15.92
C MET A 1 -7.73 58.42 17.16
N SER A 2 -7.57 57.15 17.54
CA SER A 2 -6.69 56.05 17.19
C SER A 2 -7.47 54.75 17.44
N SER A 3 -7.53 53.82 16.48
CA SER A 3 -8.15 52.51 16.71
C SER A 3 -7.04 51.55 17.14
N THR A 4 -6.98 51.26 18.43
CA THR A 4 -6.03 50.31 19.01
C THR A 4 -6.56 48.89 18.80
N THR A 5 -5.97 48.19 17.84
CA THR A 5 -6.00 46.74 17.73
C THR A 5 -5.27 46.14 18.94
N GLN A 6 -6.01 45.50 19.86
CA GLN A 6 -5.43 44.64 20.88
C GLN A 6 -5.03 43.32 20.21
N LEU A 7 -3.75 43.19 19.86
CA LEU A 7 -3.14 41.90 19.52
C LEU A 7 -2.91 41.14 20.82
N SER A 8 -3.72 40.11 21.05
CA SER A 8 -3.46 39.09 22.08
C SER A 8 -2.12 38.40 21.77
N LEU A 9 -1.23 38.36 22.77
CA LEU A 9 0.05 37.64 22.72
C LEU A 9 -0.05 36.24 23.36
N GLU A 10 -1.27 35.73 23.56
CA GLU A 10 -1.44 34.34 24.00
C GLU A 10 -1.14 33.40 22.81
N PRO A 11 -0.24 32.40 22.99
CA PRO A 11 0.04 31.43 21.94
C PRO A 11 -1.25 30.66 21.60
N LEU A 12 -1.52 30.47 20.31
CA LEU A 12 -2.62 29.65 19.81
C LEU A 12 -2.55 28.24 20.43
N GLN A 13 -3.63 27.82 21.08
CA GLN A 13 -3.72 26.48 21.66
C GLN A 13 -3.58 25.41 20.57
N PRO A 14 -2.76 24.36 20.77
CA PRO A 14 -2.69 23.24 19.85
C PRO A 14 -4.02 22.47 19.85
N PHE A 15 -4.58 22.24 18.66
CA PHE A 15 -5.74 21.38 18.42
C PHE A 15 -5.27 20.14 17.64
N ALA A 16 -5.64 18.93 18.08
CA ALA A 16 -5.35 17.69 17.35
C ALA A 16 -6.45 17.33 16.35
N GLY A 17 -7.67 17.85 16.53
CA GLY A 17 -8.75 17.72 15.56
C GLY A 17 -9.34 16.31 15.44
N ASP A 18 -9.13 15.47 16.45
CA ASP A 18 -9.67 14.10 16.57
C ASP A 18 -10.98 14.04 17.37
N GLY A 19 -11.50 15.19 17.83
CA GLY A 19 -12.70 15.27 18.67
C GLY A 19 -12.44 14.99 20.16
N HIS A 20 -11.19 14.70 20.54
CA HIS A 20 -10.74 14.45 21.92
C HIS A 20 -9.72 15.52 22.36
N ASP A 21 -9.86 16.76 21.87
CA ASP A 21 -8.95 17.88 22.19
C ASP A 21 -8.93 18.23 23.70
N GLN A 22 -9.88 17.72 24.49
CA GLN A 22 -9.90 17.86 25.95
C GLN A 22 -8.81 17.02 26.64
N ASP A 23 -8.36 15.92 26.03
CA ASP A 23 -7.33 15.03 26.59
C ASP A 23 -5.92 15.63 26.48
N LEU A 24 -5.69 16.55 25.54
CA LEU A 24 -4.40 17.25 25.37
C LEU A 24 -4.09 18.18 26.54
N PHE A 25 -5.12 18.65 27.23
CA PHE A 25 -5.01 19.55 28.40
C PHE A 25 -5.52 18.92 29.69
N ALA A 26 -6.05 17.69 29.63
CA ALA A 26 -6.32 16.90 30.81
C ALA A 26 -5.00 16.71 31.56
N ARG A 27 -4.97 17.12 32.83
CA ARG A 27 -3.82 16.81 33.68
C ARG A 27 -3.66 15.30 33.67
N PRO A 28 -2.44 14.74 33.49
CA PRO A 28 -2.25 13.30 33.55
C PRO A 28 -2.86 12.81 34.85
N ALA A 29 -3.90 11.98 34.72
CA ALA A 29 -4.75 11.58 35.84
C ALA A 29 -3.88 10.93 36.89
N ARG A 30 -3.60 11.66 37.97
CA ARG A 30 -2.99 11.03 39.14
C ARG A 30 -4.07 10.12 39.68
N LEU A 31 -3.89 8.81 39.54
CA LEU A 31 -4.83 7.78 40.00
C LEU A 31 -5.29 7.98 41.47
N HIS A 32 -4.57 8.78 42.25
CA HIS A 32 -4.90 9.22 43.61
C HIS A 32 -6.02 10.27 43.72
N GLU A 33 -6.39 10.95 42.64
CA GLU A 33 -7.30 12.11 42.65
C GLU A 33 -8.70 11.79 42.09
N VAL A 34 -8.88 10.62 41.46
CA VAL A 34 -10.17 10.22 40.84
C VAL A 34 -11.14 9.67 41.88
N ARG A 35 -12.23 10.41 42.11
CA ARG A 35 -13.37 10.02 42.95
C ARG A 35 -14.53 9.58 42.06
N LEU A 36 -15.06 8.37 42.29
CA LEU A 36 -16.29 7.90 41.64
C LEU A 36 -17.51 8.67 42.17
N ASP A 37 -18.58 8.73 41.39
CA ASP A 37 -19.84 9.44 41.72
C ASP A 37 -20.50 8.98 43.04
N ASP A 38 -20.17 7.77 43.50
CA ASP A 38 -20.58 7.20 44.80
C ASP A 38 -19.74 7.70 45.99
N GLY A 39 -18.81 8.64 45.78
CA GLY A 39 -17.91 9.18 46.80
C GLY A 39 -16.77 8.23 47.22
N ARG A 40 -16.55 7.13 46.49
CA ARG A 40 -15.44 6.19 46.73
C ARG A 40 -14.25 6.56 45.85
N GLU A 41 -13.08 6.72 46.46
CA GLU A 41 -11.81 6.84 45.72
C GLU A 41 -11.49 5.48 45.08
N VAL A 42 -11.00 5.47 43.83
CA VAL A 42 -10.64 4.23 43.11
C VAL A 42 -9.62 3.41 43.91
N PHE A 43 -8.83 4.07 44.76
CA PHE A 43 -8.10 3.47 45.87
C PHE A 43 -8.98 3.34 47.12
N THR A 44 -9.86 2.34 47.19
CA THR A 44 -10.45 1.99 48.49
C THR A 44 -9.49 1.12 49.31
N ARG A 45 -8.95 1.75 50.36
CA ARG A 45 -8.82 1.22 51.73
C ARG A 45 -7.68 0.21 52.02
N ASP A 46 -6.61 0.76 52.61
CA ASP A 46 -5.86 0.25 53.78
C ASP A 46 -5.47 -1.23 53.88
N ASP A 47 -4.71 -1.75 52.92
CA ASP A 47 -3.67 -2.73 53.25
C ASP A 47 -2.32 -2.00 53.30
N PRO A 48 -1.88 -1.44 54.46
CA PRO A 48 -0.59 -0.76 54.57
C PRO A 48 0.61 -1.68 54.32
N LYS A 49 0.38 -2.98 54.11
CA LYS A 49 1.41 -4.00 53.85
C LYS A 49 1.66 -4.23 52.36
N LYS A 50 0.77 -3.82 51.46
CA LYS A 50 0.93 -4.08 50.02
C LYS A 50 1.58 -2.91 49.32
N SER A 51 2.72 -3.20 48.68
CA SER A 51 3.54 -2.24 47.96
C SER A 51 2.77 -1.59 46.80
N LEU A 52 3.10 -0.35 46.47
CA LEU A 52 2.52 0.38 45.33
C LEU A 52 2.60 -0.44 44.03
N SER A 53 3.71 -1.15 43.82
CA SER A 53 3.93 -2.04 42.67
C SER A 53 2.93 -3.19 42.58
N GLU A 54 2.54 -3.79 43.70
CA GLU A 54 1.57 -4.89 43.72
C GLU A 54 0.16 -4.41 43.35
N ARG A 55 -0.18 -3.18 43.75
CA ARG A 55 -1.46 -2.54 43.40
C ARG A 55 -1.50 -2.15 41.93
N LEU A 56 -0.40 -1.62 41.41
CA LEU A 56 -0.26 -1.32 39.99
C LEU A 56 -0.39 -2.61 39.16
N MET A 57 0.36 -3.66 39.48
CA MET A 57 0.27 -4.95 38.78
C MET A 57 -1.14 -5.53 38.78
N ARG A 58 -1.89 -5.35 39.87
CA ARG A 58 -3.31 -5.76 39.93
C ARG A 58 -4.20 -4.95 38.99
N VAL A 59 -4.02 -3.63 38.92
CA VAL A 59 -4.77 -2.77 37.98
C VAL A 59 -4.45 -3.12 36.53
N TRP A 60 -3.19 -3.41 36.22
CA TRP A 60 -2.79 -3.89 34.89
C TRP A 60 -3.46 -5.23 34.55
N ALA A 61 -3.44 -6.18 35.49
CA ALA A 61 -4.05 -7.49 35.31
C ALA A 61 -5.59 -7.44 35.19
N GLU A 62 -6.24 -6.52 35.89
CA GLU A 62 -7.71 -6.38 35.89
C GLU A 62 -8.22 -5.46 34.76
N ARG A 63 -7.42 -4.52 34.26
CA ARG A 63 -7.89 -3.43 33.39
C ARG A 63 -7.03 -3.14 32.14
N GLY A 64 -5.90 -3.81 31.98
CA GLY A 64 -5.03 -3.67 30.81
C GLY A 64 -4.02 -2.51 30.89
N ASP A 65 -3.58 -2.04 29.74
CA ASP A 65 -2.48 -1.07 29.61
C ASP A 65 -2.81 0.28 30.29
N TYR A 66 -1.83 0.86 30.99
CA TYR A 66 -1.95 2.16 31.63
C TYR A 66 -2.09 3.31 30.64
N SER A 67 -1.61 3.16 29.40
CA SER A 67 -1.72 4.22 28.38
C SER A 67 -3.15 4.42 27.89
N GLU A 68 -4.02 3.42 28.06
CA GLU A 68 -5.42 3.50 27.64
C GLU A 68 -6.40 3.78 28.80
N LEU A 69 -5.86 4.01 30.00
CA LEU A 69 -6.61 4.33 31.21
C LEU A 69 -6.82 5.86 31.30
N SER A 70 -7.89 6.36 30.67
CA SER A 70 -8.35 7.75 30.84
C SER A 70 -9.31 7.89 32.03
N GLU A 71 -9.49 9.11 32.56
CA GLU A 71 -10.45 9.39 33.65
C GLU A 71 -11.88 8.97 33.26
N GLU A 72 -12.25 9.17 32.00
CA GLU A 72 -13.55 8.76 31.45
C GLU A 72 -13.74 7.24 31.44
N ARG A 73 -12.70 6.47 31.08
CA ARG A 73 -12.74 4.99 31.12
C ARG A 73 -12.77 4.45 32.56
N ILE A 74 -12.25 5.21 33.52
CA ILE A 74 -12.29 4.89 34.95
C ILE A 74 -13.68 5.16 35.55
N LEU A 75 -14.35 6.24 35.14
CA LEU A 75 -15.70 6.63 35.60
C LEU A 75 -16.81 5.84 34.89
N HIS A 76 -16.60 5.44 33.65
CA HIS A 76 -17.55 4.67 32.84
C HIS A 76 -16.87 3.41 32.27
N PRO A 77 -16.69 2.36 33.10
CA PRO A 77 -16.17 1.10 32.58
C PRO A 77 -17.14 0.55 31.52
N PRO A 78 -16.65 0.14 30.33
CA PRO A 78 -17.51 -0.45 29.33
C PRO A 78 -18.17 -1.70 29.91
N LYS A 79 -19.51 -1.72 29.92
CA LYS A 79 -20.27 -2.92 30.27
C LYS A 79 -20.01 -3.95 29.18
N ASP A 80 -19.38 -5.06 29.55
CA ASP A 80 -19.16 -6.23 28.71
C ASP A 80 -18.50 -5.92 27.36
N GLN A 81 -17.23 -5.53 27.38
CA GLN A 81 -16.36 -5.91 26.27
C GLN A 81 -16.14 -7.41 26.38
N GLU A 82 -16.94 -8.17 25.63
CA GLU A 82 -16.40 -9.31 24.91
C GLU A 82 -15.06 -8.84 24.36
N HIS A 83 -13.96 -9.30 24.98
CA HIS A 83 -12.70 -9.30 24.27
C HIS A 83 -12.98 -10.12 23.01
N THR A 84 -13.27 -9.44 21.91
CA THR A 84 -12.75 -9.81 20.61
C THR A 84 -11.27 -10.03 20.85
N ARG A 85 -10.93 -11.28 21.18
CA ARG A 85 -9.60 -11.85 21.04
C ARG A 85 -9.31 -11.83 19.54
N GLU A 86 -9.13 -10.64 19.01
CA GLU A 86 -8.46 -10.43 17.74
C GLU A 86 -7.04 -10.94 17.97
N ASP A 87 -6.80 -12.13 17.45
CA ASP A 87 -5.50 -12.71 17.22
C ASP A 87 -4.53 -12.67 18.41
N GLU A 88 -4.82 -13.43 19.47
CA GLU A 88 -3.73 -14.10 20.17
C GLU A 88 -3.04 -15.02 19.15
N ASP A 89 -2.03 -14.47 18.50
CA ASP A 89 -1.09 -15.17 17.63
C ASP A 89 -0.72 -16.46 18.37
N ALA A 90 -1.12 -17.63 17.86
CA ALA A 90 -1.00 -18.93 18.53
C ALA A 90 0.46 -19.41 18.73
N ARG A 91 1.40 -18.48 18.59
CA ARG A 91 2.83 -18.65 18.84
C ARG A 91 3.03 -18.45 20.33
N PRO A 92 3.78 -19.33 21.02
CA PRO A 92 4.17 -19.08 22.40
C PRO A 92 4.85 -17.71 22.46
N ALA A 93 4.46 -16.88 23.43
CA ALA A 93 5.04 -15.56 23.58
C ALA A 93 6.56 -15.69 23.73
N VAL A 94 7.32 -14.68 23.28
CA VAL A 94 8.79 -14.69 23.40
C VAL A 94 9.22 -14.89 24.86
N GLU A 95 8.41 -14.39 25.79
CA GLU A 95 8.58 -14.54 27.23
C GLU A 95 8.40 -15.99 27.68
N ASP A 96 7.43 -16.72 27.15
CA ASP A 96 7.23 -18.15 27.44
C ASP A 96 8.38 -19.00 26.92
N ILE A 97 8.87 -18.71 25.71
CA ILE A 97 10.02 -19.40 25.13
C ILE A 97 11.27 -19.13 25.99
N ARG A 98 11.45 -17.89 26.45
CA ARG A 98 12.57 -17.51 27.31
C ARG A 98 12.47 -18.19 28.67
N ALA A 99 11.29 -18.25 29.28
CA ALA A 99 11.06 -18.96 30.53
C ALA A 99 11.33 -20.47 30.39
N LEU A 100 10.90 -21.07 29.27
CA LEU A 100 11.21 -22.46 28.94
C LEU A 100 12.72 -22.68 28.76
N GLN A 101 13.41 -21.74 28.11
CA GLN A 101 14.86 -21.77 27.96
C GLN A 101 15.57 -21.66 29.31
N GLU A 102 15.15 -20.77 30.19
CA GLU A 102 15.72 -20.58 31.53
C GLU A 102 15.54 -21.83 32.40
N THR A 103 14.34 -22.43 32.40
CA THR A 103 14.07 -23.69 33.11
C THR A 103 14.89 -24.85 32.54
N MET A 104 15.04 -24.95 31.22
CA MET A 104 15.89 -25.96 30.59
C MET A 104 17.37 -25.78 30.98
N ILE A 105 17.90 -24.56 30.93
CA ILE A 105 19.29 -24.27 31.31
C ILE A 105 19.52 -24.62 32.78
N HIS A 106 18.58 -24.29 33.67
CA HIS A 106 18.67 -24.62 35.08
C HIS A 106 18.72 -26.14 35.31
N ASN A 107 17.81 -26.89 34.68
CA ASN A 107 17.77 -28.35 34.82
C ASN A 107 19.02 -29.03 34.23
N LEU A 108 19.53 -28.52 33.10
CA LEU A 108 20.79 -29.01 32.52
C LEU A 108 22.00 -28.67 33.39
N ALA A 109 22.00 -27.50 34.05
CA ALA A 109 23.05 -27.12 34.98
C ALA A 109 23.06 -28.02 36.23
N LEU A 110 21.89 -28.38 36.77
CA LEU A 110 21.77 -29.35 37.87
C LEU A 110 22.30 -30.72 37.46
N ALA A 111 21.83 -31.25 36.32
CA ALA A 111 22.29 -32.54 35.82
C ALA A 111 23.80 -32.55 35.53
N ARG A 112 24.33 -31.45 34.96
CA ARG A 112 25.77 -31.28 34.78
C ARG A 112 26.50 -31.28 36.12
N GLY A 113 25.98 -30.61 37.15
CA GLY A 113 26.54 -30.60 38.50
C GLY A 113 26.65 -32.02 39.07
N GLU A 114 25.57 -32.80 39.00
CA GLU A 114 25.54 -34.19 39.48
C GLU A 114 26.48 -35.12 38.68
N LEU A 115 26.56 -34.96 37.36
CA LEU A 115 27.47 -35.74 36.54
C LEU A 115 28.94 -35.35 36.78
N THR A 116 29.22 -34.07 37.05
CA THR A 116 30.57 -33.60 37.37
C THR A 116 31.00 -34.14 38.72
N THR A 117 30.14 -34.14 39.74
CA THR A 117 30.46 -34.74 41.05
C THR A 117 30.65 -36.25 40.95
N ALA A 118 29.85 -36.95 40.13
CA ALA A 118 30.05 -38.37 39.86
C ALA A 118 31.40 -38.64 39.15
N LEU A 119 31.78 -37.79 38.20
CA LEU A 119 33.08 -37.86 37.51
C LEU A 119 34.25 -37.58 38.44
N ASP A 120 34.12 -36.59 39.33
CA ASP A 120 35.11 -36.28 40.37
C ASP A 120 35.28 -37.48 41.30
N LEU A 121 34.20 -38.10 41.78
CA LEU A 121 34.26 -39.30 42.62
C LEU A 121 34.91 -40.49 41.90
N LEU A 122 34.63 -40.69 40.62
CA LEU A 122 35.28 -41.73 39.81
C LEU A 122 36.77 -41.44 39.63
N SER A 123 37.16 -40.18 39.44
CA SER A 123 38.56 -39.78 39.33
C SER A 123 39.33 -39.99 40.65
N VAL A 124 38.66 -39.76 41.79
CA VAL A 124 39.17 -40.02 43.14
C VAL A 124 39.32 -41.53 43.41
N LEU A 125 38.42 -42.37 42.89
CA LEU A 125 38.47 -43.84 42.97
C LEU A 125 39.50 -44.46 42.02
N SER A 126 39.73 -43.84 40.86
CA SER A 126 40.60 -44.39 39.82
C SER A 126 42.07 -44.35 40.24
N ALA A 127 42.81 -45.43 40.00
CA ALA A 127 44.26 -45.42 40.14
C ALA A 127 44.87 -44.59 38.98
N PRO A 128 45.96 -43.82 39.22
CA PRO A 128 46.61 -43.07 38.16
C PRO A 128 47.21 -44.07 37.16
N ARG A 129 46.51 -44.31 36.06
CA ARG A 129 47.15 -44.70 34.82
C ARG A 129 47.43 -43.41 34.04
N ASP A 130 48.54 -43.42 33.29
CA ASP A 130 49.12 -42.35 32.46
C ASP A 130 48.18 -41.21 32.01
N PRO A 131 48.74 -40.01 31.73
CA PRO A 131 48.40 -38.76 32.40
C PRO A 131 46.89 -38.51 32.58
N PRO A 132 46.46 -37.97 33.73
CA PRO A 132 45.05 -37.76 34.02
C PRO A 132 44.45 -36.75 33.01
N ASP A 133 43.37 -37.16 32.34
CA ASP A 133 42.55 -36.29 31.47
C ASP A 133 41.85 -35.15 32.25
N VAL A 134 41.91 -35.20 33.59
CA VAL A 134 41.27 -34.25 34.51
C VAL A 134 42.35 -33.56 35.34
N ASP A 135 42.28 -32.23 35.42
CA ASP A 135 43.21 -31.42 36.21
C ASP A 135 43.14 -31.80 37.69
N VAL A 136 44.19 -32.44 38.18
CA VAL A 136 44.29 -32.97 39.55
C VAL A 136 44.21 -31.84 40.59
N ALA A 137 44.54 -30.59 40.21
CA ALA A 137 44.42 -29.44 41.08
C ALA A 137 42.97 -28.95 41.29
N SER A 138 42.04 -29.36 40.43
CA SER A 138 40.61 -29.03 40.56
C SER A 138 39.81 -30.02 41.41
N LEU A 139 40.41 -31.15 41.82
CA LEU A 139 39.73 -32.18 42.59
C LEU A 139 39.63 -31.78 44.08
N PRO A 140 38.47 -32.02 44.73
CA PRO A 140 38.29 -31.71 46.15
C PRO A 140 39.07 -32.66 47.09
N LEU A 141 39.46 -33.84 46.61
CA LEU A 141 40.23 -34.84 47.36
C LEU A 141 41.39 -35.35 46.48
N PRO A 142 42.54 -35.69 47.09
CA PRO A 142 43.60 -36.36 46.36
C PRO A 142 43.13 -37.73 45.84
N GLN A 143 43.68 -38.14 44.69
CA GLN A 143 43.41 -39.43 44.05
C GLN A 143 43.70 -40.59 45.03
N GLN A 144 42.94 -41.68 44.91
CA GLN A 144 43.01 -42.90 45.73
C GLN A 144 42.66 -42.76 47.21
N THR A 145 41.96 -41.69 47.61
CA THR A 145 41.40 -41.59 48.97
C THR A 145 40.25 -42.56 49.22
N LEU A 146 39.56 -42.98 48.15
CA LEU A 146 38.52 -43.99 48.19
C LEU A 146 39.05 -45.29 47.56
N SER A 147 38.88 -46.41 48.26
CA SER A 147 39.24 -47.74 47.76
C SER A 147 37.99 -48.58 47.53
N ALA A 148 37.84 -49.16 46.34
CA ALA A 148 36.80 -50.15 46.09
C ALA A 148 37.11 -51.44 46.88
N LEU A 149 36.33 -51.72 47.92
CA LEU A 149 36.37 -52.99 48.61
C LEU A 149 35.49 -53.99 47.84
N PRO A 150 35.99 -55.19 47.48
CA PRO A 150 35.16 -56.24 46.89
C PRO A 150 34.25 -56.81 47.97
N THR A 151 33.13 -56.14 48.22
CA THR A 151 32.03 -56.68 49.01
C THR A 151 31.13 -57.52 48.10
N VAL A 152 30.56 -58.60 48.63
CA VAL A 152 29.48 -59.32 47.95
C VAL A 152 28.40 -58.27 47.66
N PRO A 153 27.87 -58.16 46.42
CA PRO A 153 26.79 -57.23 46.13
C PRO A 153 25.68 -57.44 47.16
N PRO A 154 25.05 -56.36 47.67
CA PRO A 154 23.98 -56.51 48.64
C PRO A 154 22.98 -57.54 48.10
N PRO A 155 22.54 -58.50 48.94
CA PRO A 155 21.65 -59.55 48.46
C PRO A 155 20.46 -58.90 47.76
N PRO A 156 20.05 -59.40 46.58
CA PRO A 156 18.88 -58.85 45.91
C PRO A 156 17.73 -58.82 46.92
N PRO A 157 16.97 -57.71 47.00
CA PRO A 157 15.90 -57.59 47.99
C PRO A 157 14.98 -58.81 47.86
N PRO A 158 14.55 -59.42 48.99
CA PRO A 158 13.84 -60.67 48.96
C PRO A 158 12.51 -60.51 48.20
N ALA A 159 12.34 -61.38 47.21
CA ALA A 159 11.14 -61.65 46.42
C ALA A 159 10.53 -60.49 45.60
N LEU A 160 10.23 -60.81 44.34
CA LEU A 160 9.32 -60.08 43.44
C LEU A 160 7.86 -60.04 43.96
N ASP A 161 7.62 -60.54 45.17
CA ASP A 161 6.29 -60.72 45.74
C ASP A 161 5.81 -59.42 46.38
N PRO A 162 4.80 -58.74 45.80
CA PRO A 162 4.38 -57.38 46.21
C PRO A 162 3.83 -57.31 47.64
N GLN A 163 3.63 -58.44 48.31
CA GLN A 163 3.21 -58.51 49.71
C GLN A 163 4.37 -58.39 50.71
N GLN A 164 5.61 -58.70 50.31
CA GLN A 164 6.79 -58.62 51.19
C GLN A 164 7.67 -57.41 50.91
N ASN A 165 7.65 -56.89 49.68
CA ASN A 165 8.37 -55.67 49.31
C ASN A 165 7.48 -54.76 48.44
N PRO A 166 6.77 -53.78 49.03
CA PRO A 166 5.88 -52.88 48.28
C PRO A 166 6.65 -51.92 47.35
N LEU A 167 7.98 -51.84 47.47
CA LEU A 167 8.83 -51.01 46.61
C LEU A 167 9.35 -51.76 45.38
N ALA A 168 9.24 -53.09 45.34
CA ALA A 168 9.66 -53.92 44.21
C ALA A 168 8.93 -53.62 42.88
N PRO A 169 7.61 -53.31 42.84
CA PRO A 169 6.91 -53.00 41.59
C PRO A 169 7.04 -51.53 41.17
N LEU A 170 7.56 -50.63 42.02
CA LEU A 170 7.65 -49.19 41.71
C LEU A 170 8.41 -48.84 40.41
N PRO A 171 9.58 -49.42 40.08
CA PRO A 171 10.27 -49.09 38.83
C PRO A 171 9.50 -49.55 37.58
N LEU A 172 8.76 -50.65 37.67
CA LEU A 172 7.88 -51.11 36.58
C LEU A 172 6.65 -50.21 36.48
N ALA A 173 6.04 -49.84 37.60
CA ALA A 173 4.89 -48.94 37.62
C ALA A 173 5.25 -47.54 37.10
N SER A 174 6.41 -46.99 37.48
CA SER A 174 6.87 -45.67 37.02
C SER A 174 7.23 -45.67 35.53
N SER A 175 7.86 -46.73 35.02
CA SER A 175 8.15 -46.86 33.59
C SER A 175 6.89 -47.08 32.76
N LEU A 176 5.93 -47.88 33.23
CA LEU A 176 4.63 -48.04 32.56
C LEU A 176 3.80 -46.76 32.58
N ASP A 177 3.76 -46.03 33.70
CA ASP A 177 3.08 -44.74 33.78
C ASP A 177 3.75 -43.72 32.84
N ALA A 178 5.09 -43.63 32.83
CA ALA A 178 5.83 -42.79 31.90
C ALA A 178 5.56 -43.14 30.43
N LEU A 179 5.51 -44.44 30.10
CA LEU A 179 5.19 -44.90 28.75
C LEU A 179 3.75 -44.57 28.38
N SER A 180 2.80 -44.72 29.32
CA SER A 180 1.40 -44.33 29.11
C SER A 180 1.24 -42.82 28.90
N ARG A 181 1.98 -42.00 29.64
CA ARG A 181 1.99 -40.53 29.49
C ARG A 181 2.63 -40.11 28.19
N SER A 182 3.75 -40.73 27.81
CA SER A 182 4.41 -40.51 26.52
C SER A 182 3.50 -40.90 25.35
N ALA A 183 2.83 -42.05 25.42
CA ALA A 183 1.87 -42.48 24.42
C ALA A 183 0.69 -41.49 24.31
N ARG A 184 0.10 -41.07 25.44
CA ARG A 184 -0.97 -40.06 25.44
C ARG A 184 -0.51 -38.70 24.87
N ALA A 185 0.71 -38.28 25.18
CA ALA A 185 1.26 -37.04 24.64
C ALA A 185 1.51 -37.16 23.12
N PHE A 186 2.03 -38.30 22.67
CA PHE A 186 2.25 -38.58 21.25
C PHE A 186 0.93 -38.61 20.48
N PHE A 187 -0.07 -39.35 20.96
CA PHE A 187 -1.38 -39.42 20.32
C PHE A 187 -2.11 -38.09 20.37
N GLY A 188 -2.02 -37.36 21.48
CA GLY A 188 -2.56 -36.00 21.59
C GLY A 188 -1.90 -35.02 20.62
N ALA A 189 -0.57 -35.10 20.44
CA ALA A 189 0.15 -34.30 19.47
C ALA A 189 -0.18 -34.71 18.03
N SER A 190 -0.31 -36.00 17.73
CA SER A 190 -0.70 -36.47 16.40
C SER A 190 -2.12 -36.04 16.05
N GLU A 191 -3.06 -36.12 16.99
CA GLU A 191 -4.43 -35.60 16.81
C GLU A 191 -4.44 -34.09 16.58
N ALA A 192 -3.51 -33.34 17.19
CA ALA A 192 -3.38 -31.90 16.96
C ALA A 192 -2.71 -31.55 15.61
N LEU A 193 -1.92 -32.47 15.04
CA LEU A 193 -1.18 -32.25 13.79
C LEU A 193 -1.94 -32.72 12.54
N VAL A 194 -2.85 -33.70 12.67
CA VAL A 194 -3.68 -34.19 11.57
C VAL A 194 -4.87 -33.24 11.38
N PRO A 195 -4.99 -32.56 10.22
CA PRO A 195 -6.16 -31.76 9.93
C PRO A 195 -7.40 -32.67 9.82
N LEU A 196 -8.49 -32.29 10.48
CA LEU A 196 -9.80 -32.94 10.36
C LEU A 196 -10.33 -32.72 8.94
N SER A 197 -11.00 -33.72 8.37
CA SER A 197 -11.68 -33.54 7.08
C SER A 197 -12.89 -32.60 7.22
N ASP A 198 -13.32 -31.98 6.12
CA ASP A 198 -14.48 -31.07 6.11
C ASP A 198 -15.75 -31.76 6.64
N GLU A 199 -15.88 -33.08 6.43
CA GLU A 199 -16.96 -33.91 6.96
C GLU A 199 -16.88 -34.04 8.49
N GLU A 200 -15.68 -34.23 9.05
CA GLU A 200 -15.47 -34.32 10.50
C GLU A 200 -15.66 -32.97 11.20
N LEU A 201 -15.29 -31.86 10.55
CA LEU A 201 -15.57 -30.51 11.02
C LEU A 201 -17.07 -30.21 11.01
N ALA A 202 -17.80 -30.61 9.97
CA ALA A 202 -19.26 -30.47 9.89
C ALA A 202 -19.97 -31.30 10.98
N VAL A 203 -19.51 -32.53 11.24
CA VAL A 203 -20.03 -33.38 12.31
C VAL A 203 -19.74 -32.77 13.69
N LEU A 204 -18.54 -32.22 13.92
CA LEU A 204 -18.21 -31.54 15.18
C LEU A 204 -19.04 -30.27 15.41
N ALA A 205 -19.27 -29.47 14.37
CA ALA A 205 -20.14 -28.29 14.43
C ALA A 205 -21.61 -28.65 14.74
N ALA A 206 -22.12 -29.75 14.14
CA ALA A 206 -23.45 -30.29 14.44
C ALA A 206 -23.55 -30.94 15.84
N SER A 207 -22.44 -31.48 16.34
CA SER A 207 -22.34 -32.07 17.69
C SER A 207 -22.28 -31.01 18.79
N SER A 208 -21.69 -29.84 18.52
CA SER A 208 -21.62 -28.73 19.46
C SER A 208 -22.96 -28.02 19.69
N SER A 209 -23.93 -28.17 18.78
CA SER A 209 -25.24 -27.52 18.87
C SER A 209 -26.30 -28.37 19.60
N SER A 210 -25.98 -29.59 20.06
CA SER A 210 -26.97 -30.53 20.64
C SER A 210 -26.66 -31.05 22.06
N ALA A 211 -25.64 -30.55 22.76
CA ALA A 211 -25.24 -31.09 24.07
C ALA A 211 -25.51 -30.15 25.27
N SER A 212 -26.77 -30.06 25.71
CA SER A 212 -27.11 -29.67 27.08
C SER A 212 -27.42 -30.92 27.91
N ALA A 213 -26.48 -31.34 28.78
CA ALA A 213 -26.65 -32.19 29.98
C ALA A 213 -25.54 -33.25 30.16
N ALA A 214 -24.33 -32.82 30.56
CA ALA A 214 -23.43 -33.57 31.46
C ALA A 214 -22.14 -32.74 31.68
N PRO A 215 -21.56 -32.73 32.89
CA PRO A 215 -20.27 -32.10 33.13
C PRO A 215 -19.17 -33.06 32.68
N ARG A 216 -18.96 -33.19 31.37
CA ARG A 216 -17.70 -33.68 30.82
C ARG A 216 -16.87 -32.46 30.43
N ALA A 217 -15.59 -32.51 30.79
CA ALA A 217 -14.60 -31.46 30.56
C ALA A 217 -14.77 -30.82 29.17
N PRO A 218 -14.60 -29.49 29.04
CA PRO A 218 -14.74 -28.80 27.76
C PRO A 218 -13.84 -29.51 26.73
N PRO A 219 -14.27 -29.66 25.47
CA PRO A 219 -13.38 -30.15 24.43
C PRO A 219 -12.17 -29.21 24.43
N ARG A 220 -11.04 -29.72 24.93
CA ARG A 220 -9.77 -29.00 24.92
C ARG A 220 -9.56 -28.55 23.49
N GLN A 221 -9.54 -27.23 23.30
CA GLN A 221 -9.30 -26.49 22.06
C GLN A 221 -8.54 -27.35 21.05
N ARG A 222 -9.26 -28.13 20.24
CA ARG A 222 -8.67 -28.78 19.07
C ARG A 222 -8.33 -27.62 18.16
N ALA A 223 -7.07 -27.58 17.74
CA ALA A 223 -6.51 -26.48 16.97
C ALA A 223 -7.49 -26.06 15.87
N ARG A 224 -7.76 -24.75 15.83
CA ARG A 224 -8.48 -24.03 14.78
C ARG A 224 -8.15 -24.65 13.41
N PRO A 225 -9.11 -24.79 12.47
CA PRO A 225 -8.84 -25.35 11.15
C PRO A 225 -7.59 -24.67 10.59
N ARG A 226 -6.57 -25.48 10.32
CA ARG A 226 -5.30 -25.02 9.78
C ARG A 226 -5.61 -24.23 8.51
N ALA A 227 -4.96 -23.08 8.32
CA ALA A 227 -5.04 -22.35 7.05
C ALA A 227 -4.85 -23.35 5.89
N PRO A 228 -5.65 -23.24 4.82
CA PRO A 228 -5.68 -24.23 3.72
C PRO A 228 -4.26 -24.51 3.24
N ASP A 229 -3.96 -25.78 2.96
CA ASP A 229 -2.61 -26.19 2.55
C ASP A 229 -2.17 -25.36 1.33
N PRO A 230 -1.08 -24.58 1.42
CA PRO A 230 -0.66 -23.72 0.32
C PRO A 230 0.02 -24.52 -0.81
N TRP A 231 0.42 -25.78 -0.60
CA TRP A 231 1.19 -26.56 -1.58
C TRP A 231 0.48 -26.81 -2.92
N PRO A 232 -0.81 -27.22 -2.97
CA PRO A 232 -1.54 -27.34 -4.22
C PRO A 232 -1.52 -26.05 -5.04
N THR A 233 -1.72 -24.90 -4.39
CA THR A 233 -1.70 -23.58 -5.03
C THR A 233 -0.30 -23.19 -5.49
N ILE A 234 0.74 -23.46 -4.70
CA ILE A 234 2.14 -23.24 -5.08
C ILE A 234 2.50 -24.05 -6.33
N LEU A 235 2.15 -25.34 -6.37
CA LEU A 235 2.42 -26.21 -7.51
C LEU A 235 1.66 -25.75 -8.76
N ARG A 236 0.39 -25.37 -8.61
CA ARG A 236 -0.43 -24.82 -9.69
C ARG A 236 0.15 -23.51 -10.22
N LEU A 237 0.54 -22.57 -9.35
CA LEU A 237 1.17 -21.30 -9.74
C LEU A 237 2.51 -21.53 -10.45
N HIS A 238 3.30 -22.52 -10.03
CA HIS A 238 4.54 -22.88 -10.70
C HIS A 238 4.32 -23.42 -12.13
N HIS A 239 3.22 -24.16 -12.36
CA HIS A 239 2.92 -24.77 -13.65
C HIS A 239 2.11 -23.87 -14.60
N ALA A 240 1.14 -23.12 -14.08
CA ALA A 240 0.17 -22.36 -14.87
C ALA A 240 0.52 -20.88 -15.00
N SER A 241 1.19 -20.29 -14.01
CA SER A 241 1.42 -18.84 -13.99
C SER A 241 2.86 -18.50 -14.42
N PRO A 242 3.06 -17.42 -15.21
CA PRO A 242 4.39 -16.92 -15.54
C PRO A 242 5.05 -16.14 -14.37
N ARG A 243 4.39 -16.05 -13.21
CA ARG A 243 4.85 -15.24 -12.08
C ARG A 243 5.94 -15.98 -11.31
N PRO A 244 7.08 -15.33 -11.02
CA PRO A 244 8.16 -16.00 -10.30
C PRO A 244 7.80 -16.23 -8.84
N LEU A 245 8.05 -17.44 -8.37
CA LEU A 245 7.93 -17.80 -6.95
C LEU A 245 9.24 -17.47 -6.23
N VAL A 246 9.10 -16.85 -5.05
CA VAL A 246 10.23 -16.37 -4.24
C VAL A 246 10.22 -17.05 -2.87
N PRO A 247 11.32 -17.70 -2.45
CA PRO A 247 11.44 -18.23 -1.10
C PRO A 247 11.59 -17.10 -0.08
N LEU A 248 10.64 -16.97 0.84
CA LEU A 248 10.64 -15.92 1.86
C LEU A 248 11.45 -16.36 3.09
N GLY A 249 12.34 -15.47 3.56
CA GLY A 249 13.27 -15.75 4.66
C GLY A 249 14.59 -16.40 4.24
N ALA A 250 14.80 -16.63 2.94
CA ALA A 250 16.11 -16.97 2.38
C ALA A 250 16.95 -15.71 2.11
N ALA A 251 18.25 -15.89 1.89
CA ALA A 251 19.15 -14.81 1.50
C ALA A 251 18.69 -14.12 0.21
N PRO A 252 18.93 -12.79 0.04
CA PRO A 252 18.53 -12.06 -1.16
C PRO A 252 19.19 -12.67 -2.40
N GLY A 253 18.38 -13.10 -3.37
CA GLY A 253 18.84 -13.80 -4.59
C GLY A 253 18.55 -15.30 -4.63
N ALA A 254 18.04 -15.89 -3.54
CA ALA A 254 17.60 -17.27 -3.53
C ALA A 254 16.38 -17.46 -4.45
N SER A 255 16.46 -18.42 -5.37
CA SER A 255 15.37 -18.80 -6.27
C SER A 255 14.95 -20.25 -6.02
N LEU A 256 13.64 -20.52 -6.04
CA LEU A 256 13.09 -21.87 -5.94
C LEU A 256 13.54 -22.75 -7.12
N ALA A 257 13.69 -22.16 -8.31
CA ALA A 257 14.11 -22.88 -9.51
C ALA A 257 15.59 -23.31 -9.48
N ALA A 258 16.44 -22.61 -8.71
CA ALA A 258 17.87 -22.90 -8.65
C ALA A 258 18.21 -24.11 -7.76
N GLY A 259 17.27 -24.60 -6.94
CA GLY A 259 17.41 -25.82 -6.13
C GLY A 259 18.60 -25.87 -5.16
N LYS A 260 19.38 -24.79 -5.04
CA LYS A 260 20.57 -24.71 -4.19
C LYS A 260 20.15 -24.52 -2.74
N GLY A 261 20.91 -25.13 -1.82
CA GLY A 261 20.60 -25.28 -0.39
C GLY A 261 20.25 -24.01 0.39
N GLU A 262 20.44 -22.82 -0.18
CA GLU A 262 20.01 -21.53 0.34
C GLU A 262 18.48 -21.39 0.47
N SER A 263 17.70 -22.12 -0.34
CA SER A 263 16.24 -22.16 -0.20
C SER A 263 15.75 -22.99 1.00
N ARG A 264 16.62 -23.80 1.62
CA ARG A 264 16.24 -24.68 2.76
C ARG A 264 15.93 -23.90 4.04
N THR A 265 16.39 -22.65 4.16
CA THR A 265 16.05 -21.79 5.30
C THR A 265 14.74 -21.04 5.13
N ALA A 266 14.13 -21.11 3.93
CA ALA A 266 12.87 -20.43 3.65
C ALA A 266 11.71 -21.11 4.38
N ARG A 267 10.96 -20.32 5.15
CA ARG A 267 9.81 -20.82 5.92
C ARG A 267 8.50 -20.78 5.14
N SER A 268 8.42 -19.94 4.10
CA SER A 268 7.23 -19.79 3.27
C SER A 268 7.59 -19.43 1.83
N VAL A 269 6.64 -19.64 0.92
CA VAL A 269 6.75 -19.29 -0.50
C VAL A 269 5.89 -18.06 -0.77
N GLY A 270 6.50 -17.06 -1.40
CA GLY A 270 5.83 -15.88 -1.91
C GLY A 270 5.69 -15.92 -3.43
N VAL A 271 4.71 -15.20 -3.94
CA VAL A 271 4.51 -14.94 -5.37
C VAL A 271 4.90 -13.50 -5.63
N PHE A 272 5.83 -13.28 -6.55
CA PHE A 272 6.13 -11.94 -7.02
C PHE A 272 5.06 -11.51 -8.03
N PHE A 273 4.43 -10.36 -7.77
CA PHE A 273 3.32 -9.88 -8.58
C PHE A 273 3.53 -8.50 -9.21
N GLY A 274 4.66 -7.85 -8.90
CA GLY A 274 5.04 -6.56 -9.48
C GLY A 274 5.76 -6.66 -10.83
N ALA A 275 6.16 -5.51 -11.37
CA ALA A 275 7.02 -5.44 -12.56
C ALA A 275 8.50 -5.66 -12.18
N GLN A 276 9.29 -6.31 -13.04
CA GLN A 276 10.72 -6.52 -12.77
C GLN A 276 11.53 -5.23 -12.90
N GLU A 277 11.03 -4.29 -13.70
CA GLU A 277 11.57 -2.97 -14.00
C GLU A 277 11.26 -1.93 -12.91
N ALA A 278 10.38 -2.28 -11.96
CA ALA A 278 10.02 -1.46 -10.82
C ALA A 278 11.24 -1.12 -9.94
N ARG A 279 11.18 0.00 -9.22
CA ARG A 279 12.22 0.38 -8.25
C ARG A 279 12.40 -0.70 -7.19
N ALA A 280 13.62 -0.81 -6.63
CA ALA A 280 13.95 -1.85 -5.65
C ALA A 280 13.00 -1.89 -4.44
N GLY A 281 12.56 -0.72 -3.93
CA GLY A 281 11.58 -0.64 -2.85
C GLY A 281 10.21 -1.19 -3.23
N ALA A 282 9.70 -0.86 -4.43
CA ALA A 282 8.43 -1.38 -4.93
C ALA A 282 8.50 -2.89 -5.19
N ARG A 283 9.63 -3.39 -5.72
CA ARG A 283 9.85 -4.84 -5.90
C ARG A 283 9.87 -5.61 -4.58
N ALA A 284 10.44 -5.03 -3.53
CA ALA A 284 10.45 -5.65 -2.21
C ALA A 284 9.03 -5.74 -1.62
N GLY A 285 8.18 -4.74 -1.86
CA GLY A 285 6.77 -4.75 -1.45
C GLY A 285 5.86 -5.62 -2.33
N ALA A 286 6.29 -5.97 -3.54
CA ALA A 286 5.49 -6.72 -4.52
C ALA A 286 5.56 -8.25 -4.38
N VAL A 287 5.67 -8.76 -3.14
CA VAL A 287 5.71 -10.20 -2.86
C VAL A 287 4.58 -10.55 -1.89
N ALA A 288 3.65 -11.39 -2.33
CA ALA A 288 2.53 -11.86 -1.50
C ALA A 288 2.82 -13.28 -1.03
N ARG A 289 2.55 -13.59 0.25
CA ARG A 289 2.62 -14.98 0.72
C ARG A 289 1.44 -15.76 0.17
N VAL A 290 1.67 -17.00 -0.29
CA VAL A 290 0.58 -17.81 -0.85
C VAL A 290 -0.52 -18.07 0.19
N GLY A 291 -0.16 -18.28 1.46
CA GLY A 291 -1.16 -18.45 2.52
C GLY A 291 -2.11 -17.26 2.68
N GLU A 292 -1.61 -16.03 2.52
CA GLU A 292 -2.41 -14.80 2.61
C GLU A 292 -3.31 -14.58 1.40
N LEU A 293 -3.06 -15.27 0.28
CA LEU A 293 -3.90 -15.20 -0.92
C LEU A 293 -5.11 -16.12 -0.83
N LEU A 294 -5.06 -17.13 0.05
CA LEU A 294 -6.12 -18.12 0.26
C LEU A 294 -7.07 -17.72 1.39
N GLU A 295 -6.76 -16.66 2.14
CA GLU A 295 -7.63 -16.14 3.20
C GLU A 295 -8.89 -15.49 2.61
N GLU A 296 -10.06 -15.80 3.18
CA GLU A 296 -11.30 -15.10 2.89
C GLU A 296 -11.12 -13.59 3.21
N GLY A 297 -11.50 -12.70 2.28
CA GLY A 297 -11.23 -11.27 2.38
C GLY A 297 -9.84 -10.81 1.88
N ALA A 298 -9.00 -11.69 1.33
CA ALA A 298 -7.74 -11.30 0.69
C ALA A 298 -7.93 -10.32 -0.49
N ALA A 299 -9.09 -10.38 -1.16
CA ALA A 299 -9.48 -9.47 -2.22
C ALA A 299 -9.92 -8.09 -1.70
N GLU A 300 -10.60 -8.04 -0.55
CA GLU A 300 -11.08 -6.80 0.08
C GLU A 300 -9.94 -5.98 0.67
N ARG A 301 -8.84 -6.64 1.07
CA ARG A 301 -7.57 -6.00 1.43
C ARG A 301 -6.79 -5.46 0.23
N SER A 302 -7.44 -5.20 -0.91
CA SER A 302 -6.82 -4.48 -2.03
C SER A 302 -6.33 -3.14 -1.49
N GLY A 303 -5.02 -2.87 -1.60
CA GLY A 303 -4.38 -1.70 -0.99
C GLY A 303 -4.90 -0.36 -1.52
N ARG A 304 -4.13 0.70 -1.28
CA ARG A 304 -4.52 2.06 -1.71
C ARG A 304 -4.72 2.12 -3.22
N ARG A 305 -5.78 2.78 -3.66
CA ARG A 305 -6.14 2.98 -5.07
C ARG A 305 -5.83 4.42 -5.49
N LEU A 306 -5.34 4.59 -6.72
CA LEU A 306 -5.14 5.91 -7.30
C LEU A 306 -6.47 6.49 -7.77
N VAL A 307 -6.74 7.73 -7.40
CA VAL A 307 -7.88 8.51 -7.86
C VAL A 307 -7.37 9.73 -8.62
N VAL A 308 -7.89 9.94 -9.82
CA VAL A 308 -7.59 11.09 -10.66
C VAL A 308 -8.84 11.94 -10.77
N GLU A 309 -8.79 13.17 -10.30
CA GLU A 309 -9.85 14.15 -10.39
C GLU A 309 -9.44 15.33 -11.24
N VAL A 310 -10.28 15.73 -12.19
CA VAL A 310 -10.08 16.91 -13.03
C VAL A 310 -11.27 17.85 -12.85
N GLU A 311 -10.99 19.09 -12.52
CA GLU A 311 -11.98 20.16 -12.43
C GLU A 311 -11.66 21.22 -13.50
N GLY A 312 -12.64 21.53 -14.33
CA GLY A 312 -12.52 22.48 -15.44
C GLY A 312 -13.18 23.82 -15.15
N ALA A 313 -12.68 24.91 -15.75
CA ALA A 313 -13.21 26.26 -15.55
C ALA A 313 -14.68 26.48 -15.96
N ALA A 314 -15.27 25.60 -16.79
CA ALA A 314 -16.62 25.78 -17.30
C ALA A 314 -17.71 25.33 -16.31
N ALA A 315 -17.38 24.51 -15.32
CA ALA A 315 -18.32 23.98 -14.33
C ALA A 315 -17.68 24.02 -12.94
N VAL A 316 -17.74 25.19 -12.30
CA VAL A 316 -17.32 25.36 -10.90
C VAL A 316 -18.22 24.47 -10.04
N GLY A 317 -17.69 23.33 -9.59
CA GLY A 317 -18.39 22.37 -8.73
C GLY A 317 -18.57 20.95 -9.30
N GLU A 318 -18.37 20.72 -10.60
CA GLU A 318 -18.40 19.36 -11.18
C GLU A 318 -16.97 18.83 -11.34
N ARG A 319 -16.60 17.84 -10.51
CA ARG A 319 -15.31 17.16 -10.58
C ARG A 319 -15.45 15.85 -11.36
N GLU A 320 -14.67 15.73 -12.42
CA GLU A 320 -14.54 14.47 -13.16
C GLU A 320 -13.64 13.53 -12.36
N ARG A 321 -14.12 12.37 -11.94
CA ARG A 321 -13.35 11.42 -11.11
C ARG A 321 -13.21 10.08 -11.79
N VAL A 322 -11.96 9.60 -11.86
CA VAL A 322 -11.63 8.25 -12.30
C VAL A 322 -10.85 7.52 -11.20
N VAL A 323 -11.38 6.37 -10.79
CA VAL A 323 -10.76 5.48 -9.79
C VAL A 323 -10.09 4.31 -10.52
N TRP A 324 -8.84 4.03 -10.18
CA TRP A 324 -8.10 2.92 -10.80
C TRP A 324 -8.57 1.56 -10.25
N GLY A 325 -8.76 0.60 -11.16
CA GLY A 325 -9.13 -0.78 -10.81
C GLY A 325 -10.64 -1.02 -10.61
N GLN A 326 -11.50 -0.01 -10.80
CA GLN A 326 -12.95 -0.15 -10.63
C GLN A 326 -13.64 -0.90 -11.79
N GLU A 327 -13.06 -0.87 -12.99
CA GLU A 327 -13.61 -1.55 -14.19
C GLU A 327 -13.65 -3.08 -14.03
N ASP A 328 -12.74 -3.64 -13.22
CA ASP A 328 -12.62 -5.09 -12.98
C ASP A 328 -13.67 -5.62 -11.96
N GLU A 329 -14.39 -4.74 -11.24
CA GLU A 329 -15.35 -5.13 -10.18
C GLU A 329 -16.78 -5.35 -10.71
N VAL A 330 -17.13 -4.84 -11.90
CA VAL A 330 -18.54 -4.78 -12.39
C VAL A 330 -19.04 -6.10 -13.01
N GLY A 331 -18.20 -7.15 -13.07
CA GLY A 331 -18.48 -8.38 -13.82
C GLY A 331 -18.75 -9.67 -13.02
N LEU A 332 -19.05 -9.61 -11.72
CA LEU A 332 -18.90 -10.79 -10.84
C LEU A 332 -20.14 -11.15 -10.00
N ASP A 333 -21.17 -11.67 -10.66
CA ASP A 333 -22.18 -12.57 -10.05
C ASP A 333 -22.30 -13.80 -10.97
N GLY A 334 -21.54 -14.87 -10.70
CA GLY A 334 -21.63 -16.14 -11.45
C GLY A 334 -20.56 -17.16 -11.05
N GLY A 335 -20.99 -18.32 -10.54
CA GLY A 335 -20.18 -19.30 -9.80
C GLY A 335 -19.50 -20.45 -10.58
N GLU A 336 -18.54 -21.14 -9.94
CA GLU A 336 -18.21 -22.61 -9.91
C GLU A 336 -16.84 -22.94 -9.22
N ASP A 337 -16.85 -23.90 -8.29
CA ASP A 337 -15.99 -24.02 -7.09
C ASP A 337 -14.52 -24.55 -7.20
N ALA A 338 -13.81 -24.49 -8.33
CA ALA A 338 -12.37 -24.87 -8.32
C ALA A 338 -11.48 -24.18 -9.35
N ALA A 339 -11.98 -23.93 -10.56
CA ALA A 339 -11.37 -22.95 -11.48
C ALA A 339 -11.41 -21.54 -10.85
N GLU A 340 -12.47 -21.29 -10.08
CA GLU A 340 -12.62 -20.08 -9.30
C GLU A 340 -11.49 -19.80 -8.32
N GLU A 341 -10.90 -20.79 -7.64
CA GLU A 341 -9.86 -20.48 -6.64
C GLU A 341 -8.59 -19.92 -7.31
N MET A 342 -8.21 -20.48 -8.45
CA MET A 342 -7.10 -19.94 -9.24
C MET A 342 -7.47 -18.56 -9.80
N ASP A 343 -8.69 -18.40 -10.30
CA ASP A 343 -9.18 -17.10 -10.79
C ASP A 343 -9.30 -16.07 -9.67
N LYS A 344 -9.57 -16.51 -8.43
CA LYS A 344 -9.60 -15.69 -7.20
C LYS A 344 -8.19 -15.28 -6.84
N VAL A 345 -7.23 -16.21 -6.75
CA VAL A 345 -5.82 -15.91 -6.46
C VAL A 345 -5.23 -15.00 -7.52
N GLU A 346 -5.47 -15.27 -8.81
CA GLU A 346 -5.02 -14.42 -9.90
C GLU A 346 -5.68 -13.04 -9.89
N ARG A 347 -6.97 -12.93 -9.54
CA ARG A 347 -7.64 -11.64 -9.31
C ARG A 347 -6.99 -10.87 -8.18
N VAL A 348 -6.74 -11.50 -7.03
CA VAL A 348 -6.07 -10.87 -5.89
C VAL A 348 -4.68 -10.40 -6.29
N LEU A 349 -3.91 -11.23 -7.02
CA LEU A 349 -2.59 -10.86 -7.53
C LEU A 349 -2.64 -9.72 -8.56
N ARG A 350 -3.67 -9.66 -9.40
CA ARG A 350 -3.90 -8.55 -10.35
C ARG A 350 -4.25 -7.26 -9.60
N ALA A 351 -5.17 -7.33 -8.63
CA ALA A 351 -5.56 -6.20 -7.80
C ALA A 351 -4.38 -5.65 -6.97
N ARG A 352 -3.62 -6.53 -6.31
CA ARG A 352 -2.39 -6.15 -5.58
C ARG A 352 -1.32 -5.59 -6.52
N GLY A 353 -1.17 -6.16 -7.72
CA GLY A 353 -0.26 -5.64 -8.75
C GLY A 353 -0.63 -4.23 -9.21
N ASN A 354 -1.92 -3.98 -9.44
CA ASN A 354 -2.44 -2.65 -9.78
C ASN A 354 -2.20 -1.64 -8.65
N ALA A 355 -2.37 -2.06 -7.38
CA ALA A 355 -2.10 -1.22 -6.22
C ALA A 355 -0.61 -0.85 -6.10
N VAL A 356 0.31 -1.81 -6.23
CA VAL A 356 1.76 -1.54 -6.18
C VAL A 356 2.19 -0.65 -7.36
N PHE A 357 1.63 -0.88 -8.55
CA PHE A 357 1.87 -0.02 -9.71
C PHE A 357 1.40 1.42 -9.46
N ALA A 358 0.21 1.58 -8.87
CA ALA A 358 -0.33 2.88 -8.47
C ALA A 358 0.54 3.57 -7.41
N GLU A 359 1.02 2.83 -6.40
CA GLU A 359 1.91 3.35 -5.37
C GLU A 359 3.25 3.81 -5.94
N GLU A 360 3.86 3.07 -6.86
CA GLU A 360 5.12 3.49 -7.48
C GLU A 360 4.93 4.71 -8.38
N LEU A 361 3.85 4.75 -9.16
CA LEU A 361 3.50 5.93 -9.94
C LEU A 361 3.31 7.15 -9.03
N PHE A 362 2.54 7.01 -7.96
CA PHE A 362 2.29 8.11 -7.03
C PHE A 362 3.57 8.55 -6.32
N ALA A 363 4.46 7.62 -5.96
CA ALA A 363 5.79 7.93 -5.45
C ALA A 363 6.63 8.72 -6.47
N GLN A 364 6.51 8.45 -7.77
CA GLN A 364 7.14 9.28 -8.79
C GLN A 364 6.52 10.68 -8.88
N LEU A 365 5.19 10.78 -8.87
CA LEU A 365 4.49 12.09 -8.92
C LEU A 365 4.84 12.97 -7.71
N THR A 366 4.90 12.40 -6.51
CA THR A 366 5.31 13.11 -5.30
C THR A 366 6.77 13.55 -5.32
N THR A 367 7.67 12.77 -5.94
CA THR A 367 9.05 13.23 -6.16
C THR A 367 9.10 14.38 -7.16
N GLU A 368 8.36 14.29 -8.27
CA GLU A 368 8.33 15.33 -9.31
C GLU A 368 7.73 16.64 -8.77
N SER A 369 6.66 16.57 -7.97
CA SER A 369 6.01 17.74 -7.38
C SER A 369 6.90 18.50 -6.39
N ARG A 370 7.89 17.82 -5.79
CA ARG A 370 8.87 18.45 -4.88
C ARG A 370 10.08 19.02 -5.63
N THR A 371 10.44 18.41 -6.77
CA THR A 371 11.65 18.80 -7.52
C THR A 371 11.43 19.97 -8.48
N ASP A 372 10.21 20.12 -9.02
CA ASP A 372 9.93 21.10 -10.07
C ASP A 372 9.07 22.26 -9.53
N GLY A 373 9.74 23.32 -9.07
CA GLY A 373 9.07 24.53 -8.58
C GLY A 373 8.41 25.38 -9.68
N ALA A 374 8.61 25.06 -10.97
CA ALA A 374 7.91 25.75 -12.06
C ALA A 374 6.47 25.22 -12.23
N LEU A 375 6.23 23.97 -11.81
CA LEU A 375 4.89 23.42 -11.73
C LEU A 375 4.22 24.00 -10.49
N ARG A 376 3.01 24.56 -10.65
CA ARG A 376 2.13 24.93 -9.52
C ARG A 376 1.51 23.68 -8.89
N ALA A 377 2.38 22.72 -8.55
CA ALA A 377 2.06 21.47 -7.92
C ALA A 377 2.22 21.63 -6.41
N GLU A 378 1.22 21.19 -5.66
CA GLU A 378 1.21 21.19 -4.20
C GLU A 378 1.00 19.76 -3.71
N LEU A 379 1.83 19.33 -2.77
CA LEU A 379 1.64 18.06 -2.08
C LEU A 379 0.87 18.33 -0.78
N GLN A 380 -0.36 17.83 -0.72
CA GLN A 380 -1.21 17.89 0.46
C GLN A 380 -1.18 16.52 1.14
N LEU A 381 -0.69 16.49 2.38
CA LEU A 381 -0.69 15.28 3.20
C LEU A 381 -2.12 15.07 3.73
N GLY A 382 -2.74 13.96 3.38
CA GLY A 382 -4.11 13.65 3.77
C GLY A 382 -4.20 12.81 5.04
N SER A 383 -5.43 12.59 5.49
CA SER A 383 -5.73 11.66 6.59
C SER A 383 -5.53 10.20 6.15
N ARG A 384 -5.64 9.25 7.09
CA ARG A 384 -5.44 7.81 6.81
C ARG A 384 -6.39 7.24 5.74
N THR A 385 -7.56 7.86 5.55
CA THR A 385 -8.60 7.43 4.60
C THR A 385 -8.52 8.16 3.25
N GLU A 386 -8.27 9.48 3.27
CA GLU A 386 -8.16 10.30 2.06
C GLU A 386 -6.81 10.15 1.36
N GLY A 387 -5.77 9.87 2.16
CA GLY A 387 -4.40 9.68 1.73
C GLY A 387 -3.75 10.92 1.11
N ASP A 388 -2.47 10.79 0.79
CA ASP A 388 -1.70 11.88 0.21
C ASP A 388 -2.27 12.27 -1.15
N THR A 389 -2.25 13.58 -1.41
CA THR A 389 -2.81 14.19 -2.60
C THR A 389 -1.76 15.09 -3.27
N VAL A 390 -1.54 14.91 -4.57
CA VAL A 390 -0.82 15.86 -5.42
C VAL A 390 -1.86 16.69 -6.18
N SER A 391 -1.95 17.98 -5.88
CA SER A 391 -2.80 18.92 -6.61
C SER A 391 -1.95 19.75 -7.57
N LEU A 392 -2.47 20.03 -8.76
CA LEU A 392 -1.79 20.81 -9.79
C LEU A 392 -2.77 21.79 -10.40
N SER A 393 -2.42 23.08 -10.35
CA SER A 393 -3.31 24.16 -10.78
C SER A 393 -2.79 24.85 -12.04
N GLY A 394 -3.66 24.95 -13.05
CA GLY A 394 -3.42 25.65 -14.30
C GLY A 394 -4.35 26.84 -14.50
N SER A 395 -4.30 27.45 -15.69
CA SER A 395 -5.10 28.63 -16.04
C SER A 395 -6.57 28.29 -16.30
N GLY A 396 -7.29 27.75 -15.31
CA GLY A 396 -8.70 27.34 -15.43
C GLY A 396 -8.90 25.82 -15.53
N TRP A 397 -7.97 25.06 -14.95
CA TRP A 397 -8.16 23.66 -14.62
C TRP A 397 -7.40 23.35 -13.33
N THR A 398 -7.90 22.40 -12.57
CA THR A 398 -7.25 21.84 -11.38
C THR A 398 -7.26 20.32 -11.49
N LEU A 399 -6.08 19.72 -11.42
CA LEU A 399 -5.87 18.28 -11.41
C LEU A 399 -5.54 17.86 -9.98
N ARG A 400 -6.27 16.89 -9.44
CA ARG A 400 -6.00 16.31 -8.12
C ARG A 400 -5.78 14.82 -8.28
N ILE A 401 -4.63 14.33 -7.83
CA ILE A 401 -4.28 12.92 -7.86
C ILE A 401 -4.09 12.47 -6.41
N SER A 402 -4.84 11.49 -5.94
CA SER A 402 -4.77 11.00 -4.55
C SER A 402 -4.66 9.48 -4.46
N MET A 403 -4.16 8.99 -3.32
CA MET A 403 -4.08 7.56 -2.99
C MET A 403 -5.04 7.23 -1.85
N ALA A 404 -6.25 6.78 -2.16
CA ALA A 404 -7.30 6.52 -1.17
C ALA A 404 -7.44 5.02 -0.86
N THR A 405 -7.75 4.65 0.37
CA THR A 405 -8.05 3.25 0.75
C THR A 405 -9.48 2.85 0.38
N THR A 406 -10.42 3.80 0.45
CA THR A 406 -11.84 3.60 0.14
C THR A 406 -12.33 4.75 -0.74
N PRO A 407 -11.95 4.77 -2.02
CA PRO A 407 -12.37 5.85 -2.93
C PRO A 407 -13.87 5.76 -3.24
N GLU A 408 -14.56 6.89 -3.35
CA GLU A 408 -15.92 6.90 -3.89
C GLU A 408 -15.88 6.61 -5.40
N ARG A 409 -16.94 6.00 -5.93
CA ARG A 409 -17.02 5.48 -7.31
C ARG A 409 -16.72 6.55 -8.38
N SER A 410 -16.14 6.10 -9.49
CA SER A 410 -15.90 6.91 -10.70
C SER A 410 -17.18 7.57 -11.20
N THR A 411 -17.09 8.83 -11.63
CA THR A 411 -18.21 9.51 -12.29
C THR A 411 -18.18 9.18 -13.78
N ALA A 412 -19.25 8.55 -14.29
CA ALA A 412 -19.31 7.99 -15.65
C ALA A 412 -19.37 9.03 -16.78
N ALA A 413 -19.35 10.34 -16.48
CA ALA A 413 -19.83 11.36 -17.40
C ALA A 413 -18.75 12.15 -18.16
N HIS A 414 -17.45 11.89 -17.96
CA HIS A 414 -16.45 12.77 -18.57
C HIS A 414 -15.15 12.14 -19.12
N PRO A 415 -14.75 12.50 -20.37
CA PRO A 415 -13.63 11.88 -21.06
C PRO A 415 -12.26 12.41 -20.59
N THR A 416 -12.16 13.58 -19.96
CA THR A 416 -10.85 14.21 -19.75
C THR A 416 -10.05 13.57 -18.62
N ALA A 417 -10.69 13.28 -17.48
CA ALA A 417 -10.06 12.53 -16.40
C ALA A 417 -9.63 11.10 -16.84
N SER A 418 -10.42 10.45 -17.69
CA SER A 418 -10.09 9.12 -18.24
C SER A 418 -8.88 9.17 -19.18
N LEU A 419 -8.81 10.19 -20.05
CA LEU A 419 -7.65 10.43 -20.91
C LEU A 419 -6.40 10.76 -20.12
N VAL A 420 -6.49 11.61 -19.09
CA VAL A 420 -5.34 11.95 -18.22
C VAL A 420 -4.86 10.72 -17.45
N SER A 421 -5.78 9.93 -16.90
CA SER A 421 -5.51 8.66 -16.25
C SER A 421 -4.75 7.70 -17.18
N SER A 422 -5.24 7.55 -18.41
CA SER A 422 -4.61 6.69 -19.43
C SER A 422 -3.23 7.21 -19.86
N LEU A 423 -3.10 8.52 -20.07
CA LEU A 423 -1.82 9.16 -20.41
C LEU A 423 -0.78 8.96 -19.31
N LEU A 424 -1.15 9.13 -18.03
CA LEU A 424 -0.27 8.88 -16.88
C LEU A 424 0.24 7.43 -16.87
N ARG A 425 -0.65 6.45 -17.11
CA ARG A 425 -0.28 5.03 -17.19
C ARG A 425 0.73 4.78 -18.30
N LEU A 426 0.45 5.28 -19.51
CA LEU A 426 1.29 5.06 -20.67
C LEU A 426 2.66 5.74 -20.53
N LEU A 427 2.71 6.99 -20.03
CA LEU A 427 3.96 7.68 -19.76
C LEU A 427 4.80 6.97 -18.69
N PHE A 428 4.16 6.42 -17.65
CA PHE A 428 4.88 5.67 -16.63
C PHE A 428 5.39 4.32 -17.15
N LEU A 429 4.64 3.64 -18.03
CA LEU A 429 5.13 2.45 -18.74
C LEU A 429 6.32 2.77 -19.65
N GLN A 430 6.36 3.94 -20.28
CA GLN A 430 7.57 4.39 -21.00
C GLN A 430 8.77 4.55 -20.07
N SER A 431 8.56 4.92 -18.81
CA SER A 431 9.65 4.96 -17.81
C SER A 431 10.19 3.55 -17.50
N TYR A 432 9.34 2.52 -17.50
CA TYR A 432 9.79 1.13 -17.35
C TYR A 432 10.56 0.64 -18.58
N ALA A 433 10.06 0.95 -19.79
CA ALA A 433 10.78 0.65 -21.02
C ALA A 433 12.16 1.34 -21.04
N ALA A 434 12.22 2.62 -20.65
CA ALA A 434 13.47 3.37 -20.57
C ALA A 434 14.46 2.73 -19.58
N ARG A 435 14.00 2.28 -18.40
CA ARG A 435 14.87 1.60 -17.41
C ARG A 435 15.39 0.26 -17.91
N ARG A 436 14.61 -0.46 -18.71
CA ARG A 436 15.02 -1.72 -19.33
C ARG A 436 16.10 -1.49 -20.37
N ASP A 437 15.97 -0.45 -21.19
CA ASP A 437 16.92 -0.14 -22.26
C ASP A 437 18.19 0.55 -21.74
N SER A 438 18.05 1.43 -20.74
CA SER A 438 19.17 2.12 -20.10
C SER A 438 18.81 2.61 -18.68
N PRO A 439 19.44 2.09 -17.62
CA PRO A 439 19.17 2.53 -16.25
C PRO A 439 19.59 3.99 -15.97
N ALA A 440 20.36 4.61 -16.87
CA ALA A 440 20.79 6.00 -16.78
C ALA A 440 19.88 6.97 -17.55
N ALA A 441 18.88 6.50 -18.29
CA ALA A 441 17.96 7.35 -19.01
C ALA A 441 17.01 8.06 -18.03
N THR A 442 16.95 9.38 -18.07
CA THR A 442 15.95 10.15 -17.33
C THR A 442 14.65 10.16 -18.13
N PRO A 443 13.56 9.53 -17.63
CA PRO A 443 12.29 9.53 -18.33
C PRO A 443 11.69 10.94 -18.40
N ARG A 444 10.73 11.14 -19.31
CA ARG A 444 10.00 12.39 -19.43
C ARG A 444 9.25 12.68 -18.11
N PRO A 445 9.29 13.92 -17.58
CA PRO A 445 8.56 14.26 -16.36
C PRO A 445 7.06 14.10 -16.57
N LEU A 446 6.41 13.28 -15.74
CA LEU A 446 5.00 12.93 -15.86
C LEU A 446 4.10 14.15 -15.62
N LEU A 447 4.28 14.84 -14.49
CA LEU A 447 3.44 15.97 -14.09
C LEU A 447 3.54 17.13 -15.07
N ALA A 448 4.75 17.47 -15.54
CA ALA A 448 4.95 18.53 -16.51
C ALA A 448 4.31 18.21 -17.87
N THR A 449 4.36 16.95 -18.29
CA THR A 449 3.75 16.50 -19.55
C THR A 449 2.22 16.57 -19.48
N VAL A 450 1.64 16.10 -18.38
CA VAL A 450 0.18 16.18 -18.16
C VAL A 450 -0.28 17.63 -18.04
N ALA A 451 0.47 18.48 -17.34
CA ALA A 451 0.17 19.90 -17.25
C ALA A 451 0.19 20.61 -18.62
N ALA A 452 1.17 20.27 -19.47
CA ALA A 452 1.24 20.78 -20.82
C ALA A 452 0.08 20.27 -21.71
N PHE A 453 -0.30 19.01 -21.56
CA PHE A 453 -1.45 18.42 -22.25
C PHE A 453 -2.78 19.10 -21.84
N LEU A 454 -3.01 19.28 -20.54
CA LEU A 454 -4.20 19.98 -20.03
C LEU A 454 -4.23 21.45 -20.46
N GLY A 455 -3.07 22.12 -20.44
CA GLY A 455 -2.92 23.48 -20.98
C GLY A 455 -3.24 23.56 -22.48
N HIS A 456 -2.81 22.58 -23.27
CA HIS A 456 -3.12 22.48 -24.69
C HIS A 456 -4.63 22.27 -24.92
N ALA A 457 -5.24 21.27 -24.27
CA ALA A 457 -6.66 20.95 -24.42
C ALA A 457 -7.56 22.13 -24.00
N GLN A 458 -7.20 22.83 -22.92
CA GLN A 458 -7.93 24.01 -22.50
C GLN A 458 -7.78 25.17 -23.50
N ARG A 459 -6.56 25.40 -24.03
CA ARG A 459 -6.31 26.46 -25.02
C ARG A 459 -7.07 26.19 -26.32
N GLU A 460 -7.14 24.93 -26.73
CA GLU A 460 -7.92 24.50 -27.89
C GLU A 460 -9.42 24.75 -27.68
N ARG A 461 -9.99 24.36 -26.53
CA ARG A 461 -11.39 24.67 -26.18
C ARG A 461 -11.67 26.17 -26.17
N ALA A 462 -10.76 26.96 -25.60
CA ALA A 462 -10.88 28.42 -25.59
C ALA A 462 -10.79 29.03 -26.98
N LEU A 463 -9.93 28.49 -27.85
CA LEU A 463 -9.83 28.90 -29.25
C LEU A 463 -11.10 28.54 -30.03
N LYS A 464 -11.62 27.32 -29.86
CA LYS A 464 -12.86 26.87 -30.49
C LYS A 464 -14.04 27.76 -30.07
N GLY A 465 -14.22 27.99 -28.77
CA GLY A 465 -15.28 28.87 -28.26
C GLY A 465 -15.13 30.32 -28.75
N LEU A 466 -13.90 30.83 -28.91
CA LEU A 466 -13.66 32.14 -29.51
C LEU A 466 -14.08 32.18 -30.98
N LEU A 467 -13.69 31.17 -31.77
CA LEU A 467 -14.06 31.09 -33.20
C LEU A 467 -15.57 30.93 -33.39
N GLU A 468 -16.23 30.17 -32.53
CA GLU A 468 -17.69 30.04 -32.52
C GLU A 468 -18.39 31.36 -32.18
N ARG A 469 -17.88 32.12 -31.18
CA ARG A 469 -18.39 33.47 -30.88
C ARG A 469 -18.21 34.43 -32.07
N LEU A 470 -17.06 34.40 -32.73
CA LEU A 470 -16.82 35.23 -33.92
C LEU A 470 -17.68 34.80 -35.11
N ARG A 471 -17.91 33.50 -35.29
CA ARG A 471 -18.83 32.95 -36.29
C ARG A 471 -20.26 33.43 -36.03
N ALA A 472 -20.75 33.32 -34.79
CA ALA A 472 -22.08 33.80 -34.41
C ALA A 472 -22.20 35.31 -34.66
N ARG A 473 -21.19 36.09 -34.29
CA ARG A 473 -21.14 37.54 -34.53
C ARG A 473 -21.17 37.91 -36.01
N ALA A 474 -20.47 37.15 -36.87
CA ALA A 474 -20.49 37.36 -38.32
C ALA A 474 -21.87 37.03 -38.94
N ALA A 475 -22.54 35.99 -38.42
CA ALA A 475 -23.88 35.62 -38.84
C ALA A 475 -24.93 36.66 -38.40
N GLU A 476 -24.86 37.16 -37.17
CA GLU A 476 -25.78 38.16 -36.62
C GLU A 476 -25.62 39.54 -37.25
N ALA A 477 -24.39 39.98 -37.51
CA ALA A 477 -24.15 41.35 -37.94
C ALA A 477 -24.71 41.63 -39.34
N GLU A 478 -24.60 40.69 -40.30
CA GLU A 478 -24.85 41.00 -41.72
C GLU A 478 -25.32 39.79 -42.58
N GLY A 479 -25.73 38.65 -41.98
CA GLY A 479 -26.24 37.49 -42.75
C GLY A 479 -25.18 36.80 -43.64
N VAL A 480 -23.90 36.94 -43.28
CA VAL A 480 -22.77 36.34 -44.00
C VAL A 480 -22.54 34.91 -43.49
N GLU A 481 -22.47 33.95 -44.40
CA GLU A 481 -22.08 32.57 -44.05
C GLU A 481 -20.65 32.56 -43.51
N ALA A 482 -20.49 32.17 -42.25
CA ALA A 482 -19.21 31.96 -41.61
C ALA A 482 -19.09 30.50 -41.17
N VAL A 483 -17.94 29.88 -41.46
CA VAL A 483 -17.62 28.50 -41.10
C VAL A 483 -16.33 28.52 -40.28
N ALA A 484 -16.41 27.98 -39.06
CA ALA A 484 -15.26 27.75 -38.20
C ALA A 484 -14.94 26.25 -38.24
N GLU A 485 -13.71 25.91 -38.59
CA GLU A 485 -13.19 24.55 -38.62
C GLU A 485 -11.92 24.50 -37.78
N VAL A 486 -11.78 23.47 -36.95
CA VAL A 486 -10.52 23.16 -36.26
C VAL A 486 -10.04 21.81 -36.80
N ASP A 487 -8.77 21.71 -37.18
CA ASP A 487 -8.19 20.50 -37.79
C ASP A 487 -8.57 19.25 -36.99
N GLY A 488 -9.08 18.21 -37.66
CA GLY A 488 -9.51 16.95 -37.03
C GLY A 488 -11.01 16.81 -36.73
N GLU A 489 -11.84 17.84 -36.99
CA GLU A 489 -13.31 17.74 -36.87
C GLU A 489 -14.01 17.27 -38.16
N ALA A 490 -13.30 17.22 -39.30
CA ALA A 490 -13.92 17.09 -40.62
C ALA A 490 -14.39 15.67 -41.04
N GLU A 491 -14.20 14.62 -40.24
CA GLU A 491 -14.48 13.23 -40.67
C GLU A 491 -15.49 12.43 -39.82
N GLY A 492 -16.26 13.06 -38.92
CA GLY A 492 -17.29 12.36 -38.13
C GLY A 492 -18.63 13.07 -38.16
N ARG A 493 -19.64 12.50 -38.82
CA ARG A 493 -21.02 13.01 -38.84
C ARG A 493 -21.77 12.81 -37.51
N ASP A 494 -21.16 12.07 -36.60
CA ASP A 494 -21.63 11.77 -35.24
C ASP A 494 -20.61 12.36 -34.25
N GLY A 495 -21.07 12.95 -33.13
CA GLY A 495 -20.32 13.80 -32.19
C GLY A 495 -19.09 13.21 -31.46
N ASP A 496 -18.45 12.20 -32.05
CA ASP A 496 -17.32 11.41 -31.52
C ASP A 496 -15.93 11.93 -31.97
N GLY A 497 -15.90 13.00 -32.78
CA GLY A 497 -14.66 13.58 -33.34
C GLY A 497 -13.70 14.16 -32.30
N ALA A 498 -14.22 14.72 -31.20
CA ALA A 498 -13.40 15.31 -30.14
C ALA A 498 -12.59 14.25 -29.36
N GLY A 499 -13.17 13.07 -29.13
CA GLY A 499 -12.48 11.96 -28.46
C GLY A 499 -11.33 11.39 -29.29
N ARG A 500 -11.53 11.24 -30.61
CA ARG A 500 -10.50 10.75 -31.54
C ARG A 500 -9.31 11.70 -31.65
N ARG A 501 -9.56 13.01 -31.65
CA ARG A 501 -8.48 14.01 -31.72
C ARG A 501 -7.62 14.01 -30.46
N HIS A 502 -8.24 14.00 -29.28
CA HIS A 502 -7.48 13.92 -28.02
C HIS A 502 -6.70 12.60 -27.89
N ALA A 503 -7.21 11.50 -28.45
CA ALA A 503 -6.45 10.25 -28.54
C ALA A 503 -5.23 10.37 -29.48
N ALA A 504 -5.36 11.05 -30.61
CA ALA A 504 -4.24 11.33 -31.52
C ALA A 504 -3.17 12.22 -30.85
N ASP A 505 -3.58 13.22 -30.07
CA ASP A 505 -2.65 14.06 -29.30
C ASP A 505 -1.89 13.24 -28.25
N VAL A 506 -2.56 12.32 -27.55
CA VAL A 506 -1.93 11.39 -26.61
C VAL A 506 -0.86 10.54 -27.32
N LEU A 507 -1.16 10.01 -28.52
CA LEU A 507 -0.18 9.25 -29.31
C LEU A 507 1.03 10.12 -29.70
N GLN A 508 0.82 11.37 -30.12
CA GLN A 508 1.93 12.29 -30.42
C GLN A 508 2.82 12.56 -29.20
N VAL A 509 2.22 12.72 -28.01
CA VAL A 509 2.99 12.85 -26.75
C VAL A 509 3.86 11.62 -26.53
N LEU A 510 3.30 10.42 -26.72
CA LEU A 510 3.98 9.15 -26.51
C LEU A 510 5.10 8.89 -27.53
N ASP A 511 4.92 9.30 -28.79
CA ASP A 511 5.94 9.20 -29.84
C ASP A 511 7.12 10.17 -29.63
N GLY A 512 7.04 11.03 -28.61
CA GLY A 512 8.09 11.96 -28.24
C GLY A 512 8.04 13.28 -28.99
N ALA A 513 6.85 13.71 -29.44
CA ALA A 513 6.68 15.04 -30.01
C ALA A 513 7.21 16.12 -29.05
N ALA A 514 7.88 17.13 -29.60
CA ALA A 514 8.39 18.27 -28.84
C ALA A 514 7.32 19.34 -28.60
N VAL A 515 6.25 19.34 -29.40
CA VAL A 515 5.23 20.38 -29.44
C VAL A 515 3.88 19.76 -29.79
N LEU A 516 2.84 20.10 -29.04
CA LEU A 516 1.44 19.87 -29.40
C LEU A 516 0.88 21.11 -30.08
N GLY A 517 0.31 20.96 -31.27
CA GLY A 517 -0.18 22.09 -32.03
C GLY A 517 -1.24 21.69 -33.03
N GLY A 518 -2.01 22.68 -33.47
CA GLY A 518 -3.08 22.50 -34.43
C GLY A 518 -3.31 23.75 -35.24
N ARG A 519 -4.13 23.59 -36.28
CA ARG A 519 -4.62 24.68 -37.11
C ARG A 519 -6.12 24.83 -36.86
N ALA A 520 -6.54 26.08 -36.74
CA ALA A 520 -7.94 26.45 -36.75
C ALA A 520 -8.16 27.47 -37.87
N THR A 521 -9.24 27.32 -38.62
CA THR A 521 -9.60 28.18 -39.74
C THR A 521 -10.98 28.79 -39.52
N LEU A 522 -11.09 30.09 -39.74
CA LEU A 522 -12.36 30.81 -39.79
C LEU A 522 -12.53 31.35 -41.21
N ARG A 523 -13.52 30.83 -41.93
CA ARG A 523 -13.93 31.29 -43.24
C ARG A 523 -15.11 32.23 -43.08
N VAL A 524 -15.03 33.43 -43.65
CA VAL A 524 -16.11 34.42 -43.67
C VAL A 524 -16.42 34.72 -45.14
N GLY A 525 -17.65 34.41 -45.56
CA GLY A 525 -18.08 34.47 -46.95
C GLY A 525 -17.28 33.52 -47.86
N ASN A 526 -17.25 33.83 -49.15
CA ASN A 526 -16.61 32.97 -50.15
C ASN A 526 -15.09 33.21 -50.28
N SER A 527 -14.61 34.39 -49.90
CA SER A 527 -13.28 34.89 -50.28
C SER A 527 -12.28 35.04 -49.12
N THR A 528 -12.73 35.16 -47.87
CA THR A 528 -11.83 35.45 -46.74
C THR A 528 -11.66 34.25 -45.81
N VAL A 529 -10.40 33.83 -45.61
CA VAL A 529 -10.03 32.72 -44.72
C VAL A 529 -8.93 33.18 -43.77
N PHE A 530 -9.23 33.19 -42.48
CA PHE A 530 -8.27 33.42 -41.41
C PHE A 530 -7.75 32.07 -40.92
N THR A 531 -6.43 31.90 -40.86
CA THR A 531 -5.80 30.68 -40.35
C THR A 531 -5.02 30.97 -39.07
N VAL A 532 -5.39 30.31 -37.97
CA VAL A 532 -4.70 30.37 -36.68
C VAL A 532 -3.91 29.09 -36.49
N LEU A 533 -2.59 29.21 -36.28
CA LEU A 533 -1.75 28.09 -35.84
C LEU A 533 -1.45 28.30 -34.36
N HIS A 534 -1.70 27.28 -33.55
CA HIS A 534 -1.35 27.28 -32.13
C HIS A 534 -0.33 26.19 -31.84
N SER A 535 0.61 26.48 -30.95
CA SER A 535 1.59 25.50 -30.49
C SER A 535 1.78 25.58 -28.97
N PHE A 536 2.04 24.42 -28.38
CA PHE A 536 2.27 24.24 -26.96
C PHE A 536 3.49 23.31 -26.78
N PRO A 537 4.62 23.81 -26.26
CA PRO A 537 5.82 23.01 -26.11
C PRO A 537 5.62 21.95 -25.02
N LEU A 538 6.14 20.75 -25.27
CA LEU A 538 6.21 19.66 -24.29
C LEU A 538 7.61 19.63 -23.65
N PRO A 539 7.74 19.12 -22.41
CA PRO A 539 9.04 18.98 -21.76
C PRO A 539 9.97 18.08 -22.60
N PRO A 540 11.27 18.43 -22.71
CA PRO A 540 12.21 17.68 -23.54
C PRO A 540 12.44 16.26 -22.99
N VAL A 541 12.70 15.32 -23.89
CA VAL A 541 13.16 13.98 -23.53
C VAL A 541 14.68 13.99 -23.58
N SER A 542 15.35 13.85 -22.44
CA SER A 542 16.81 13.74 -22.40
C SER A 542 17.23 12.37 -22.95
N ARG A 543 17.51 12.29 -24.25
CA ARG A 543 18.20 11.12 -24.81
C ARG A 543 19.68 11.20 -24.46
N PRO A 544 20.33 10.10 -24.02
CA PRO A 544 21.77 10.08 -23.88
C PRO A 544 22.40 10.25 -25.27
N SER A 545 23.11 11.36 -25.47
CA SER A 545 23.92 11.57 -26.68
C SER A 545 25.12 10.61 -26.65
N PRO A 546 25.43 9.88 -27.73
CA PRO A 546 26.59 9.01 -27.78
C PRO A 546 27.83 9.88 -27.99
N GLY A 547 28.45 10.30 -26.89
CA GLY A 547 29.73 11.00 -26.89
C GLY A 547 29.65 12.39 -26.30
N GLY A 548 30.26 12.57 -25.12
CA GLY A 548 30.64 13.88 -24.61
C GLY A 548 30.25 14.16 -23.16
N SER A 549 31.25 14.00 -22.28
CA SER A 549 31.48 14.73 -21.04
C SER A 549 30.42 14.66 -19.92
N THR A 550 30.91 14.29 -18.74
CA THR A 550 30.34 14.56 -17.42
C THR A 550 29.84 16.01 -17.32
N ALA A 551 28.56 16.23 -17.58
CA ALA A 551 27.85 17.44 -17.21
C ALA A 551 26.95 17.09 -16.02
N THR A 552 27.20 17.77 -14.91
CA THR A 552 26.28 17.95 -13.78
C THR A 552 24.83 18.10 -14.24
N PRO A 553 23.83 17.64 -13.45
CA PRO A 553 22.44 17.78 -13.82
C PRO A 553 22.14 19.27 -13.99
N ALA A 554 21.94 19.70 -15.23
CA ALA A 554 21.58 21.07 -15.50
C ALA A 554 20.27 21.34 -14.78
N LEU A 555 20.30 22.30 -13.85
CA LEU A 555 19.13 22.92 -13.25
C LEU A 555 18.07 23.12 -14.35
N LEU A 556 16.86 22.66 -14.07
CA LEU A 556 15.64 22.81 -14.89
C LEU A 556 15.27 24.30 -15.02
N HIS A 557 16.12 25.10 -15.65
CA HIS A 557 15.73 26.41 -16.15
C HIS A 557 15.19 26.21 -17.56
N LEU A 558 13.87 26.22 -17.69
CA LEU A 558 13.21 26.31 -18.99
C LEU A 558 13.78 27.54 -19.74
N PRO A 559 14.46 27.37 -20.89
CA PRO A 559 14.87 28.51 -21.69
C PRO A 559 13.63 29.25 -22.21
N GLN A 560 13.74 30.58 -22.39
CA GLN A 560 12.68 31.49 -22.89
C GLN A 560 12.02 31.06 -24.22
N GLN A 561 12.50 30.01 -24.89
CA GLN A 561 11.94 29.44 -26.12
C GLN A 561 10.72 28.51 -25.93
N GLN A 562 10.26 28.26 -24.69
CA GLN A 562 9.11 27.37 -24.42
C GLN A 562 7.81 28.11 -24.05
N GLN A 563 7.54 29.27 -24.65
CA GLN A 563 6.23 29.92 -24.50
C GLN A 563 5.24 29.42 -25.57
N PRO A 564 3.97 29.19 -25.21
CA PRO A 564 3.01 28.63 -26.13
C PRO A 564 2.60 29.69 -27.16
N THR A 565 2.95 29.49 -28.44
CA THR A 565 2.79 30.53 -29.48
C THR A 565 1.44 30.47 -30.19
N LEU A 566 0.95 31.63 -30.62
CA LEU A 566 -0.20 31.77 -31.52
C LEU A 566 0.26 32.55 -32.74
N THR A 567 0.03 32.02 -33.94
CA THR A 567 0.31 32.74 -35.17
C THR A 567 -0.94 32.83 -36.03
N LEU A 568 -1.25 34.03 -36.51
CA LEU A 568 -2.41 34.31 -37.34
C LEU A 568 -1.95 34.67 -38.76
N ARG A 569 -2.49 33.95 -39.75
CA ARG A 569 -2.40 34.33 -41.16
C ARG A 569 -3.70 35.01 -41.57
N VAL A 570 -3.54 36.25 -42.04
CA VAL A 570 -4.62 37.14 -42.51
C VAL A 570 -4.58 37.17 -44.03
N PRO A 571 -5.74 37.06 -44.72
CA PRO A 571 -5.79 37.17 -46.17
C PRO A 571 -5.27 38.55 -46.63
N GLY A 572 -4.41 38.56 -47.65
CA GLY A 572 -3.78 39.79 -48.18
C GLY A 572 -2.51 40.25 -47.47
N ARG A 573 -2.04 39.56 -46.42
CA ARG A 573 -0.76 39.88 -45.75
C ARG A 573 0.25 38.74 -45.90
N ALA A 574 1.45 39.05 -46.38
CA ALA A 574 2.49 38.06 -46.67
C ALA A 574 3.13 37.43 -45.41
N ALA A 575 3.27 38.20 -44.32
CA ALA A 575 3.90 37.73 -43.09
C ALA A 575 2.84 37.31 -42.04
N PRO A 576 2.97 36.12 -41.41
CA PRO A 576 2.11 35.71 -40.30
C PRO A 576 2.35 36.59 -39.07
N LEU A 577 1.29 36.86 -38.31
CA LEU A 577 1.32 37.67 -37.10
C LEU A 577 1.48 36.78 -35.87
N SER A 578 2.55 36.95 -35.09
CA SER A 578 2.69 36.32 -33.79
C SER A 578 1.89 37.09 -32.75
N LEU A 579 0.93 36.42 -32.11
CA LEU A 579 0.03 37.01 -31.11
C LEU A 579 0.40 36.51 -29.70
N PRO A 580 0.47 37.40 -28.69
CA PRO A 580 0.90 37.03 -27.36
C PRO A 580 -0.17 36.32 -26.53
N SER A 581 -1.47 36.51 -26.81
CA SER A 581 -2.54 35.85 -26.07
C SER A 581 -3.83 35.67 -26.87
N LEU A 582 -4.72 34.78 -26.41
CA LEU A 582 -6.05 34.57 -27.00
C LEU A 582 -6.92 35.83 -26.96
N ARG A 583 -6.77 36.71 -25.96
CA ARG A 583 -7.50 37.98 -25.89
C ARG A 583 -7.11 38.93 -27.01
N HIS A 584 -5.82 39.01 -27.35
CA HIS A 584 -5.35 39.80 -28.49
C HIS A 584 -5.82 39.21 -29.81
N LEU A 585 -5.94 37.87 -29.89
CA LEU A 585 -6.51 37.19 -31.03
C LEU A 585 -8.01 37.51 -31.18
N GLU A 586 -8.77 37.56 -30.09
CA GLU A 586 -10.19 37.91 -30.08
C GLU A 586 -10.45 39.33 -30.57
N THR A 587 -9.73 40.32 -30.03
CA THR A 587 -9.89 41.72 -30.44
C THR A 587 -9.49 41.94 -31.89
N PHE A 588 -8.33 41.40 -32.29
CA PHE A 588 -7.83 41.58 -33.65
C PHE A 588 -8.71 40.85 -34.68
N LEU A 589 -9.05 39.58 -34.46
CA LEU A 589 -9.95 38.86 -35.37
C LEU A 589 -11.35 39.48 -35.38
N GLY A 590 -11.87 39.97 -34.26
CA GLY A 590 -13.14 40.70 -34.21
C GLY A 590 -13.16 41.89 -35.17
N GLU A 591 -12.14 42.74 -35.13
CA GLU A 591 -12.02 43.87 -36.05
C GLU A 591 -11.87 43.45 -37.52
N GLN A 592 -11.10 42.38 -37.78
CA GLN A 592 -10.90 41.92 -39.17
C GLN A 592 -12.14 41.23 -39.74
N VAL A 593 -12.90 40.49 -38.92
CA VAL A 593 -14.17 39.86 -39.31
C VAL A 593 -15.20 40.92 -39.62
N GLU A 594 -15.34 41.96 -38.79
CA GLU A 594 -16.24 43.08 -39.08
C GLU A 594 -15.90 43.78 -40.41
N ARG A 595 -14.61 43.97 -40.70
CA ARG A 595 -14.18 44.53 -42.00
C ARG A 595 -14.47 43.58 -43.15
N ALA A 596 -14.22 42.28 -42.98
CA ALA A 596 -14.47 41.26 -43.99
C ALA A 596 -15.97 41.16 -44.32
N CYS A 597 -16.86 41.19 -43.32
CA CYS A 597 -18.31 41.20 -43.53
C CYS A 597 -18.75 42.41 -44.36
N ARG A 598 -18.28 43.62 -44.03
CA ARG A 598 -18.60 44.83 -44.80
C ARG A 598 -18.15 44.77 -46.26
N VAL A 599 -16.98 44.17 -46.51
CA VAL A 599 -16.46 43.99 -47.87
C VAL A 599 -17.27 42.94 -48.65
N ASP A 600 -17.60 41.80 -48.03
CA ASP A 600 -18.42 40.76 -48.66
C ASP A 600 -19.83 41.29 -48.96
N LYS A 601 -20.41 42.09 -48.07
CA LYS A 601 -21.68 42.78 -48.31
C LYS A 601 -21.61 43.76 -49.46
N ALA A 602 -20.60 44.63 -49.50
CA ALA A 602 -20.42 45.55 -50.63
C ALA A 602 -20.24 44.81 -51.96
N GLN A 603 -19.64 43.62 -51.95
CA GLN A 603 -19.52 42.77 -53.14
C GLN A 603 -20.84 42.12 -53.54
N ARG A 604 -21.69 41.71 -52.59
CA ARG A 604 -23.06 41.22 -52.86
C ARG A 604 -23.94 42.32 -53.42
N ASP A 605 -23.94 43.49 -52.78
CA ASP A 605 -24.73 44.65 -53.21
C ASP A 605 -24.30 45.11 -54.62
N ALA A 606 -23.00 45.10 -54.93
CA ALA A 606 -22.49 45.41 -56.27
C ALA A 606 -22.73 44.30 -57.31
N GLY A 607 -22.95 43.05 -56.87
CA GLY A 607 -23.27 41.91 -57.73
C GLY A 607 -24.76 41.81 -58.06
N ASP A 608 -25.64 42.35 -57.21
CA ASP A 608 -27.10 42.44 -57.45
C ASP A 608 -27.48 43.67 -58.30
N GLU A 609 -26.60 44.66 -58.44
CA GLU A 609 -26.78 45.84 -59.33
C GLU A 609 -26.25 45.64 -60.77
N ALA A 610 -25.58 44.52 -61.05
CA ALA A 610 -25.04 44.14 -62.37
C ALA A 610 -25.89 43.06 -63.04
#